data_AF-A0A374UQB6-F1
#
_entry.id   AF-A0A374UQB6-F1
#
_cell.length_a   1.000
_cell.length_b   1.000
_cell.length_c   1.000
_cell.angle_alpha   90.00
_cell.angle_beta   90.00
_cell.angle_gamma   90.00
#
_symmetry.space_group_name_H-M   'P 1'
#
loop_
_entity.id
_entity.type
_entity.pdbx_description
1 polymer ?
#
loop_
_entity_poly.entity_id
_entity_poly.type
_entity_poly.pdbx_seq_one_letter_code
_entity_poly.pdbx_strand_id
1 'polypeptide(L)'
;MALSYEFSIGSVRTKEKNLFTNGDIEHMLACESEGGLCRYLSDKGYGDGSDIEEILKSHSQSVWDYIRRTAPDFAVFTPFLYLNDVHNIKAVLKGTLSGREYAHLITEPSVFSADTLTTAVENRKFSLLGEDLSAPADKAYEVLAHTGDARLSDAILDKAFMELIIRTAEKSGSEFMAQYFKTTVFYNNVKIAIRGAKADCDRDFFENAICGVQDFPRTKVIDASVKGVEPLLDVLSKISAYGCSKAAEEYKHSPSAFERFADNTLMSLTKEKCKVSGDGADPITGYLIANETEKKVIHIIASGIRTKTDYQTIKERLREVYG
;
A
#
# COMPACT_ATOMS: atom_id res chain seq x y z
N MET A 1 33.98 1.21 -0.26
CA MET A 1 33.71 0.56 1.05
C MET A 1 32.24 0.18 1.01
N ALA A 2 31.88 -1.10 1.21
CA ALA A 2 30.47 -1.46 1.30
C ALA A 2 29.85 -0.74 2.50
N LEU A 3 28.65 -0.19 2.33
CA LEU A 3 27.93 0.45 3.44
C LEU A 3 27.62 -0.60 4.50
N SER A 4 27.76 -0.24 5.76
CA SER A 4 27.37 -1.09 6.89
C SER A 4 25.98 -0.69 7.39
N TYR A 5 25.27 -1.63 8.02
CA TYR A 5 23.97 -1.32 8.60
C TYR A 5 24.09 -0.30 9.74
N GLU A 6 25.16 -0.33 10.53
CA GLU A 6 25.39 0.64 11.62
C GLU A 6 25.49 2.08 11.12
N PHE A 7 26.22 2.31 10.02
CA PHE A 7 26.27 3.63 9.37
C PHE A 7 24.88 4.05 8.88
N SER A 8 24.18 3.12 8.22
CA SER A 8 22.88 3.35 7.61
C SER A 8 21.81 3.69 8.65
N ILE A 9 21.86 3.02 9.80
CA ILE A 9 21.02 3.28 10.96
C ILE A 9 21.32 4.67 11.53
N GLY A 10 22.59 5.01 11.77
CA GLY A 10 22.95 6.36 12.25
C GLY A 10 22.46 7.47 11.31
N SER A 11 22.58 7.25 10.00
CA SER A 11 22.06 8.16 8.97
C SER A 11 20.54 8.28 9.04
N VAL A 12 19.81 7.15 9.11
CA VAL A 12 18.34 7.19 9.11
C VAL A 12 17.77 7.80 10.38
N ARG A 13 18.37 7.54 11.56
CA ARG A 13 17.97 8.18 12.82
C ARG A 13 18.10 9.70 12.78
N THR A 14 19.03 10.23 11.99
CA THR A 14 19.14 11.68 11.76
C THR A 14 17.99 12.19 10.89
N LYS A 15 17.60 11.43 9.86
CA LYS A 15 16.48 11.76 8.97
C LYS A 15 15.11 11.65 9.66
N GLU A 16 14.95 10.71 10.60
CA GLU A 16 13.72 10.54 11.38
C GLU A 16 13.32 11.80 12.15
N LYS A 17 14.28 12.68 12.49
CA LYS A 17 14.00 13.96 13.16
C LYS A 17 13.19 14.95 12.30
N ASN A 18 13.14 14.72 10.99
CA ASN A 18 12.41 15.57 10.05
C ASN A 18 11.01 15.02 9.72
N LEU A 19 10.67 13.83 10.23
CA LEU A 19 9.34 13.25 10.08
C LEU A 19 8.30 14.12 10.81
N PHE A 20 7.06 14.03 10.36
CA PHE A 20 5.94 14.77 10.93
C PHE A 20 5.63 14.31 12.34
N THR A 21 5.55 15.30 13.21
CA THR A 21 5.01 15.22 14.56
C THR A 21 3.52 15.51 14.54
N ASN A 22 2.80 15.19 15.62
CA ASN A 22 1.40 15.61 15.78
C ASN A 22 1.24 17.13 15.67
N GLY A 23 2.25 17.93 16.06
CA GLY A 23 2.22 19.38 15.89
C GLY A 23 2.21 19.81 14.42
N ASP A 24 2.97 19.09 13.58
CA ASP A 24 2.97 19.32 12.13
C ASP A 24 1.62 19.02 11.50
N ILE A 25 0.97 17.95 11.96
CA ILE A 25 -0.36 17.53 11.51
C ILE A 25 -1.40 18.60 11.86
N GLU A 26 -1.38 19.12 13.08
CA GLU A 26 -2.29 20.20 13.51
C GLU A 26 -2.06 21.48 12.70
N HIS A 27 -0.81 21.81 12.37
CA HIS A 27 -0.49 22.93 11.49
C HIS A 27 -1.05 22.75 10.08
N MET A 28 -0.89 21.56 9.49
CA MET A 28 -1.44 21.25 8.17
C MET A 28 -2.98 21.28 8.16
N LEU A 29 -3.62 20.78 9.21
CA LEU A 29 -5.09 20.84 9.36
C LEU A 29 -5.62 22.28 9.46
N ALA A 30 -4.83 23.20 10.00
CA ALA A 30 -5.19 24.62 10.09
C ALA A 30 -5.00 25.39 8.78
N CYS A 31 -4.47 24.76 7.73
CA CYS A 31 -4.33 25.41 6.42
C CYS A 31 -5.71 25.56 5.74
N GLU A 32 -6.07 26.80 5.41
CA GLU A 32 -7.37 27.11 4.78
C GLU A 32 -7.42 26.84 3.27
N SER A 33 -6.27 26.60 2.63
CA SER A 33 -6.16 26.38 1.19
C SER A 33 -4.99 25.46 0.84
N GLU A 34 -5.06 24.83 -0.34
CA GLU A 34 -3.96 24.00 -0.84
C GLU A 34 -2.67 24.80 -1.04
N GLY A 35 -2.77 26.07 -1.45
CA GLY A 35 -1.60 26.96 -1.56
C GLY A 35 -0.94 27.21 -0.20
N GLY A 36 -1.73 27.33 0.87
CA GLY A 36 -1.22 27.41 2.24
C GLY A 36 -0.51 26.13 2.67
N LEU A 37 -1.10 24.97 2.35
CA LEU A 37 -0.51 23.66 2.62
C LEU A 37 0.81 23.45 1.83
N CYS A 38 0.84 23.81 0.55
CA CYS A 38 2.05 23.72 -0.29
C CYS A 38 3.18 24.59 0.29
N ARG A 39 2.86 25.81 0.73
CA ARG A 39 3.84 26.71 1.36
C ARG A 39 4.40 26.11 2.65
N TYR A 40 3.53 25.57 3.51
CA TYR A 40 3.96 24.91 4.74
C TYR A 40 4.91 23.73 4.47
N LEU A 41 4.56 22.85 3.53
CA LEU A 41 5.39 21.71 3.15
C LEU A 41 6.74 22.17 2.58
N SER A 42 6.74 23.22 1.76
CA SER A 42 7.96 23.81 1.18
C SER A 42 8.85 24.43 2.25
N ASP A 43 8.29 25.20 3.17
CA ASP A 43 9.02 25.85 4.28
C ASP A 43 9.66 24.81 5.22
N LYS A 44 9.00 23.66 5.39
CA LYS A 44 9.54 22.52 6.15
C LYS A 44 10.61 21.74 5.37
N GLY A 45 10.79 22.02 4.08
CA GLY A 45 11.68 21.29 3.19
C GLY A 45 11.24 19.85 2.95
N TYR A 46 9.92 19.60 2.93
CA TYR A 46 9.36 18.26 2.70
C TYR A 46 9.59 17.79 1.27
N GLY A 47 9.32 18.63 0.28
CA GLY A 47 9.53 18.30 -1.14
C GLY A 47 9.37 19.53 -2.01
N ASP A 48 9.82 19.40 -3.26
CA ASP A 48 9.80 20.49 -4.24
C ASP A 48 8.59 20.38 -5.18
N GLY A 49 7.92 21.48 -5.46
CA GLY A 49 6.80 21.51 -6.40
C GLY A 49 5.93 22.75 -6.27
N SER A 50 5.06 22.95 -7.25
CA SER A 50 4.08 24.05 -7.26
C SER A 50 2.68 23.62 -6.77
N ASP A 51 2.42 22.32 -6.73
CA ASP A 51 1.22 21.73 -6.16
C ASP A 51 1.54 20.51 -5.28
N ILE A 52 0.50 19.97 -4.63
CA ILE A 52 0.63 18.84 -3.70
C ILE A 52 1.16 17.59 -4.39
N GLU A 53 0.74 17.27 -5.61
CA GLU A 53 1.17 16.05 -6.30
C GLU A 53 2.66 16.15 -6.71
N GLU A 54 3.11 17.31 -7.18
CA GLU A 54 4.53 17.57 -7.48
C GLU A 54 5.40 17.45 -6.22
N ILE A 55 4.99 18.07 -5.11
CA ILE A 55 5.70 18.00 -3.82
C ILE A 55 5.81 16.56 -3.34
N LEU A 56 4.70 15.80 -3.36
CA LEU A 56 4.67 14.41 -2.93
C LEU A 56 5.53 13.52 -3.83
N LYS A 57 5.50 13.74 -5.14
CA LYS A 57 6.34 13.01 -6.10
C LYS A 57 7.82 13.29 -5.88
N SER A 58 8.20 14.56 -5.72
CA SER A 58 9.58 14.96 -5.44
C SER A 58 10.10 14.36 -4.13
N HIS A 59 9.29 14.41 -3.06
CA HIS A 59 9.64 13.80 -1.79
C HIS A 59 9.81 12.28 -1.90
N SER A 60 8.83 11.57 -2.49
CA SER A 60 8.93 10.12 -2.72
C SER A 60 10.19 9.74 -3.49
N GLN A 61 10.53 10.48 -4.55
CA GLN A 61 11.78 10.28 -5.31
C GLN A 61 13.01 10.41 -4.41
N SER A 62 13.06 11.47 -3.59
CA SER A 62 14.19 11.75 -2.70
C SER A 62 14.38 10.67 -1.62
N VAL A 63 13.27 10.13 -1.09
CA VAL A 63 13.27 9.05 -0.09
C VAL A 63 13.83 7.77 -0.71
N TRP A 64 13.36 7.40 -1.91
CA TRP A 64 13.86 6.22 -2.61
C TRP A 64 15.32 6.33 -3.02
N ASP A 65 15.76 7.50 -3.48
CA ASP A 65 17.17 7.75 -3.81
C ASP A 65 18.06 7.72 -2.56
N TYR A 66 17.56 8.21 -1.43
CA TYR A 66 18.22 8.09 -0.14
C TYR A 66 18.36 6.64 0.30
N ILE A 67 17.28 5.85 0.25
CA ILE A 67 17.30 4.42 0.62
C ILE A 67 18.26 3.66 -0.27
N ARG A 68 18.19 3.85 -1.60
CA ARG A 68 19.09 3.19 -2.56
C ARG A 68 20.57 3.51 -2.32
N ARG A 69 20.87 4.75 -1.90
CA ARG A 69 22.23 5.18 -1.56
C ARG A 69 22.71 4.72 -0.19
N THR A 70 21.81 4.39 0.73
CA THR A 70 22.15 4.18 2.13
C THR A 70 22.01 2.74 2.56
N ALA A 71 21.06 1.98 2.01
CA ALA A 71 20.86 0.58 2.36
C ALA A 71 22.02 -0.29 1.84
N PRO A 72 22.67 -1.10 2.70
CA PRO A 72 23.67 -2.08 2.29
C PRO A 72 23.13 -3.11 1.30
N ASP A 73 21.90 -3.57 1.53
CA ASP A 73 21.16 -4.43 0.62
C ASP A 73 19.81 -3.79 0.27
N PHE A 74 19.69 -3.30 -0.96
CA PHE A 74 18.46 -2.69 -1.47
C PHE A 74 17.37 -3.73 -1.77
N ALA A 75 17.74 -5.00 -1.99
CA ALA A 75 16.77 -6.04 -2.35
C ALA A 75 15.75 -6.32 -1.24
N VAL A 76 16.06 -5.98 0.02
CA VAL A 76 15.13 -6.06 1.15
C VAL A 76 13.86 -5.24 0.90
N PHE A 77 13.93 -4.15 0.13
CA PHE A 77 12.79 -3.26 -0.15
C PHE A 77 11.94 -3.69 -1.36
N THR A 78 12.30 -4.78 -2.04
CA THR A 78 11.56 -5.31 -3.21
C THR A 78 10.05 -5.48 -2.96
N PRO A 79 9.57 -5.97 -1.78
CA PRO A 79 8.14 -6.05 -1.50
C PRO A 79 7.38 -4.73 -1.64
N PHE A 80 8.02 -3.59 -1.34
CA PHE A 80 7.42 -2.26 -1.51
C PHE A 80 7.38 -1.85 -2.99
N LEU A 81 8.38 -2.21 -3.78
CA LEU A 81 8.40 -1.95 -5.23
C LEU A 81 7.25 -2.69 -5.93
N TYR A 82 6.94 -3.91 -5.49
CA TYR A 82 5.80 -4.67 -6.01
C TYR A 82 4.44 -4.01 -5.79
N LEU A 83 4.31 -3.12 -4.79
CA LEU A 83 3.10 -2.31 -4.61
C LEU A 83 2.91 -1.30 -5.76
N ASN A 84 4.00 -0.81 -6.34
CA ASN A 84 3.96 0.02 -7.55
C ASN A 84 3.76 -0.85 -8.79
N ASP A 85 4.43 -2.00 -8.89
CA ASP A 85 4.30 -2.91 -10.03
C ASP A 85 2.87 -3.41 -10.26
N VAL A 86 2.14 -3.74 -9.18
CA VAL A 86 0.73 -4.17 -9.31
C VAL A 86 -0.15 -3.07 -9.87
N HIS A 87 0.09 -1.80 -9.49
CA HIS A 87 -0.61 -0.66 -10.08
C HIS A 87 -0.21 -0.48 -11.55
N ASN A 88 1.09 -0.52 -11.85
CA ASN A 88 1.63 -0.31 -13.18
C ASN A 88 1.10 -1.34 -14.18
N ILE A 89 1.16 -2.64 -13.86
CA ILE A 89 0.65 -3.68 -14.76
C ILE A 89 -0.86 -3.55 -15.01
N LYS A 90 -1.64 -3.17 -14.00
CA LYS A 90 -3.08 -2.90 -14.17
C LYS A 90 -3.32 -1.70 -15.09
N ALA A 91 -2.52 -0.64 -14.97
CA ALA A 91 -2.60 0.53 -15.83
C ALA A 91 -2.23 0.19 -17.29
N VAL A 92 -1.12 -0.53 -17.50
CA VAL A 92 -0.68 -0.98 -18.84
C VAL A 92 -1.71 -1.91 -19.46
N LEU A 93 -2.22 -2.89 -18.72
CA LEU A 93 -3.21 -3.86 -19.20
C LEU A 93 -4.51 -3.18 -19.64
N LYS A 94 -5.10 -2.35 -18.77
CA LYS A 94 -6.35 -1.63 -19.06
C LYS A 94 -6.15 -0.59 -20.16
N GLY A 95 -5.04 0.13 -20.14
CA GLY A 95 -4.72 1.15 -21.15
C GLY A 95 -4.55 0.53 -22.54
N THR A 96 -3.79 -0.56 -22.64
CA THR A 96 -3.57 -1.29 -23.90
C THR A 96 -4.88 -1.83 -24.47
N LEU A 97 -5.68 -2.54 -23.67
CA LEU A 97 -6.93 -3.16 -24.13
C LEU A 97 -8.04 -2.15 -24.43
N SER A 98 -7.99 -0.95 -23.84
CA SER A 98 -8.97 0.12 -24.10
C SER A 98 -8.48 1.19 -25.09
N GLY A 99 -7.25 1.09 -25.59
CA GLY A 99 -6.65 2.08 -26.49
C GLY A 99 -6.48 3.46 -25.85
N ARG A 100 -6.24 3.53 -24.53
CA ARG A 100 -6.08 4.78 -23.76
C ARG A 100 -4.64 4.96 -23.32
N GLU A 101 -4.19 6.21 -23.27
CA GLU A 101 -2.86 6.55 -22.78
C GLU A 101 -2.75 6.25 -21.27
N TYR A 102 -1.65 5.58 -20.87
CA TYR A 102 -1.40 5.17 -19.49
C TYR A 102 -0.01 5.54 -18.98
N ALA A 103 0.87 6.10 -19.82
CA ALA A 103 2.26 6.39 -19.44
C ALA A 103 2.36 7.33 -18.22
N HIS A 104 1.48 8.32 -18.12
CA HIS A 104 1.41 9.25 -17.00
C HIS A 104 0.92 8.61 -15.68
N LEU A 105 0.38 7.39 -15.72
CA LEU A 105 -0.08 6.64 -14.55
C LEU A 105 1.00 5.73 -13.97
N ILE A 106 2.12 5.53 -14.69
CA ILE A 106 3.21 4.68 -14.23
C ILE A 106 3.91 5.31 -13.03
N THR A 107 4.12 4.50 -12.00
CA THR A 107 4.72 4.89 -10.73
C THR A 107 6.09 4.22 -10.58
N GLU A 108 7.10 5.04 -10.27
CA GLU A 108 8.47 4.63 -10.03
C GLU A 108 8.86 4.95 -8.57
N PRO A 109 9.79 4.20 -7.95
CA PRO A 109 10.52 3.06 -8.53
C PRO A 109 9.67 1.78 -8.59
N SER A 110 9.99 0.89 -9.54
CA SER A 110 9.37 -0.43 -9.68
C SER A 110 10.40 -1.53 -9.96
N VAL A 111 10.02 -2.81 -9.85
CA VAL A 111 10.88 -3.94 -10.24
C VAL A 111 10.89 -4.10 -11.76
N PHE A 112 9.71 -4.00 -12.38
CA PHE A 112 9.57 -4.10 -13.82
C PHE A 112 9.55 -2.70 -14.42
N SER A 113 10.45 -2.45 -15.38
CA SER A 113 10.44 -1.18 -16.12
C SER A 113 9.13 -1.02 -16.91
N ALA A 114 8.74 0.24 -17.17
CA ALA A 114 7.58 0.53 -18.02
C ALA A 114 7.62 -0.21 -19.36
N ASP A 115 8.80 -0.23 -20.02
CA ASP A 115 9.01 -0.93 -21.30
C ASP A 115 8.82 -2.45 -21.19
N THR A 116 9.29 -3.06 -20.08
CA THR A 116 9.08 -4.48 -19.81
C THR A 116 7.60 -4.80 -19.65
N LEU A 117 6.85 -3.98 -18.89
CA LEU A 117 5.41 -4.17 -18.70
C LEU A 117 4.64 -3.98 -20.01
N THR A 118 4.95 -2.92 -20.77
CA THR A 118 4.36 -2.67 -22.09
C THR A 118 4.61 -3.84 -23.03
N THR A 119 5.86 -4.30 -23.14
CA THR A 119 6.23 -5.45 -23.98
C THR A 119 5.50 -6.72 -23.55
N ALA A 120 5.40 -6.98 -22.24
CA ALA A 120 4.73 -8.15 -21.70
C ALA A 120 3.24 -8.16 -22.05
N VAL A 121 2.56 -7.01 -21.96
CA VAL A 121 1.12 -6.90 -22.24
C VAL A 121 0.84 -6.88 -23.74
N GLU A 122 1.47 -5.98 -24.50
CA GLU A 122 1.16 -5.77 -25.93
C GLU A 122 1.49 -7.00 -26.79
N ASN A 123 2.58 -7.69 -26.47
CA ASN A 123 3.00 -8.89 -27.19
C ASN A 123 2.56 -10.19 -26.50
N ARG A 124 1.77 -10.10 -25.42
CA ARG A 124 1.36 -11.24 -24.59
C ARG A 124 2.56 -12.10 -24.14
N LYS A 125 3.69 -11.45 -23.84
CA LYS A 125 4.96 -12.06 -23.39
C LYS A 125 5.09 -12.02 -21.87
N PHE A 126 4.12 -12.59 -21.16
CA PHE A 126 4.09 -12.53 -19.68
C PHE A 126 5.22 -13.30 -18.99
N SER A 127 5.96 -14.15 -19.70
CA SER A 127 7.19 -14.77 -19.19
C SER A 127 8.26 -13.75 -18.77
N LEU A 128 8.19 -12.51 -19.27
CA LEU A 128 9.06 -11.40 -18.86
C LEU A 128 8.84 -10.98 -17.40
N LEU A 129 7.71 -11.35 -16.79
CA LEU A 129 7.36 -11.01 -15.40
C LEU A 129 7.82 -12.06 -14.39
N GLY A 130 8.47 -13.13 -14.86
CA GLY A 130 8.89 -14.26 -14.03
C GLY A 130 7.78 -15.28 -13.76
N GLU A 131 8.18 -16.38 -13.14
CA GLU A 131 7.33 -17.57 -12.93
C GLU A 131 6.09 -17.26 -12.09
N ASP A 132 6.24 -16.44 -11.05
CA ASP A 132 5.18 -16.10 -10.11
C ASP A 132 4.03 -15.28 -10.73
N LEU A 133 4.32 -14.52 -11.78
CA LEU A 133 3.38 -13.56 -12.37
C LEU A 133 2.97 -13.90 -13.80
N SER A 134 3.72 -14.74 -14.52
CA SER A 134 3.44 -15.04 -15.93
C SER A 134 2.04 -15.60 -16.14
N ALA A 135 1.63 -16.63 -15.39
CA ALA A 135 0.32 -17.25 -15.55
C ALA A 135 -0.83 -16.37 -15.02
N PRO A 136 -0.74 -15.73 -13.85
CA PRO A 136 -1.77 -14.78 -13.40
C PRO A 136 -1.97 -13.59 -14.33
N ALA A 137 -0.89 -13.01 -14.88
CA ALA A 137 -0.99 -11.89 -15.82
C ALA A 137 -1.67 -12.30 -17.13
N ASP A 138 -1.35 -13.49 -17.65
CA ASP A 138 -2.03 -14.02 -18.84
C ASP A 138 -3.53 -14.26 -18.59
N LYS A 139 -3.86 -14.85 -17.44
CA LYS A 139 -5.25 -15.05 -17.03
C LYS A 139 -6.01 -13.73 -16.89
N ALA A 140 -5.40 -12.72 -16.29
CA ALA A 140 -5.99 -11.39 -16.14
C ALA A 140 -6.24 -10.74 -17.50
N TYR A 141 -5.28 -10.85 -18.43
CA TYR A 141 -5.44 -10.42 -19.82
C TYR A 141 -6.64 -11.10 -20.49
N GLU A 142 -6.72 -12.43 -20.42
CA GLU A 142 -7.82 -13.20 -21.03
C GLU A 142 -9.19 -12.79 -20.48
N VAL A 143 -9.31 -12.67 -19.15
CA VAL A 143 -10.53 -12.20 -18.50
C VAL A 143 -10.93 -10.83 -19.05
N LEU A 144 -10.01 -9.87 -19.02
CA LEU A 144 -10.33 -8.51 -19.46
C LEU A 144 -10.65 -8.45 -20.97
N ALA A 145 -9.89 -9.14 -21.81
CA ALA A 145 -10.05 -9.13 -23.26
C ALA A 145 -11.34 -9.83 -23.73
N HIS A 146 -11.76 -10.92 -23.04
CA HIS A 146 -12.90 -11.72 -23.47
C HIS A 146 -14.22 -11.35 -22.81
N THR A 147 -14.20 -10.95 -21.53
CA THR A 147 -15.44 -10.65 -20.78
C THR A 147 -15.61 -9.17 -20.50
N GLY A 148 -14.54 -8.37 -20.59
CA GLY A 148 -14.55 -6.97 -20.16
C GLY A 148 -14.58 -6.81 -18.63
N ASP A 149 -14.46 -7.88 -17.85
CA ASP A 149 -14.51 -7.81 -16.39
C ASP A 149 -13.18 -7.32 -15.80
N ALA A 150 -13.02 -5.99 -15.79
CA ALA A 150 -11.86 -5.32 -15.21
C ALA A 150 -11.71 -5.60 -13.71
N ARG A 151 -12.81 -5.88 -12.99
CA ARG A 151 -12.78 -6.15 -11.54
C ARG A 151 -12.16 -7.51 -11.27
N LEU A 152 -12.56 -8.54 -12.02
CA LEU A 152 -11.97 -9.88 -11.90
C LEU A 152 -10.51 -9.90 -12.39
N SER A 153 -10.21 -9.19 -13.49
CA SER A 153 -8.84 -9.01 -13.98
C SER A 153 -7.94 -8.38 -12.92
N ASP A 154 -8.35 -7.25 -12.32
CA ASP A 154 -7.59 -6.58 -11.26
C ASP A 154 -7.43 -7.50 -10.04
N ALA A 155 -8.47 -8.26 -9.66
CA ALA A 155 -8.42 -9.17 -8.51
C ALA A 155 -7.42 -10.33 -8.68
N ILE A 156 -7.31 -10.88 -9.90
CA ILE A 156 -6.33 -11.95 -10.21
C ILE A 156 -4.90 -11.41 -10.04
N LEU A 157 -4.63 -10.21 -10.56
CA LEU A 157 -3.33 -9.56 -10.42
C LEU A 157 -3.05 -9.23 -8.95
N ASP A 158 -4.00 -8.59 -8.26
CA ASP A 158 -3.85 -8.21 -6.86
C ASP A 158 -3.51 -9.43 -5.99
N LYS A 159 -4.19 -10.57 -6.19
CA LYS A 159 -3.87 -11.81 -5.48
C LYS A 159 -2.45 -12.30 -5.77
N ALA A 160 -2.05 -12.36 -7.04
CA ALA A 160 -0.72 -12.83 -7.42
C ALA A 160 0.41 -11.97 -6.84
N PHE A 161 0.23 -10.65 -6.85
CA PHE A 161 1.19 -9.73 -6.24
C PHE A 161 1.21 -9.83 -4.71
N MET A 162 0.05 -10.00 -4.05
CA MET A 162 0.03 -10.24 -2.60
C MET A 162 0.79 -11.51 -2.21
N GLU A 163 0.63 -12.59 -2.98
CA GLU A 163 1.39 -13.84 -2.76
C GLU A 163 2.90 -13.65 -2.98
N LEU A 164 3.29 -12.96 -4.05
CA LEU A 164 4.68 -12.64 -4.36
C LEU A 164 5.32 -11.75 -3.28
N ILE A 165 4.58 -10.76 -2.77
CA ILE A 165 5.01 -9.86 -1.70
C ILE A 165 5.28 -10.64 -0.42
N ILE A 166 4.38 -11.53 0.01
CA ILE A 166 4.60 -12.37 1.20
C ILE A 166 5.84 -13.24 1.00
N ARG A 167 5.94 -13.96 -0.12
CA ARG A 167 7.10 -14.83 -0.41
C ARG A 167 8.41 -14.06 -0.39
N THR A 168 8.44 -12.86 -0.95
CA THR A 168 9.65 -12.03 -1.02
C THR A 168 10.00 -11.44 0.35
N ALA A 169 9.00 -11.01 1.12
CA ALA A 169 9.20 -10.54 2.48
C ALA A 169 9.75 -11.64 3.40
N GLU A 170 9.26 -12.87 3.30
CA GLU A 170 9.77 -14.02 4.06
C GLU A 170 11.21 -14.39 3.66
N LYS A 171 11.54 -14.32 2.38
CA LYS A 171 12.91 -14.56 1.88
C LYS A 171 13.93 -13.50 2.29
N SER A 172 13.48 -12.30 2.70
CA SER A 172 14.37 -11.23 3.16
C SER A 172 15.09 -11.54 4.47
N GLY A 173 14.58 -12.52 5.24
CA GLY A 173 15.09 -12.86 6.58
C GLY A 173 14.68 -11.88 7.70
N SER A 174 13.99 -10.78 7.39
CA SER A 174 13.43 -9.86 8.39
C SER A 174 12.08 -10.38 8.90
N GLU A 175 12.02 -10.73 10.19
CA GLU A 175 10.78 -11.12 10.87
C GLU A 175 9.74 -9.99 10.82
N PHE A 176 10.19 -8.75 10.99
CA PHE A 176 9.34 -7.57 10.86
C PHE A 176 8.72 -7.48 9.47
N MET A 177 9.51 -7.61 8.39
CA MET A 177 8.99 -7.56 7.02
C MET A 177 7.95 -8.65 6.76
N ALA A 178 8.23 -9.88 7.18
CA ALA A 178 7.28 -10.99 7.05
C ALA A 178 5.97 -10.70 7.79
N GLN A 179 6.03 -10.21 9.03
CA GLN A 179 4.86 -9.87 9.83
C GLN A 179 4.08 -8.68 9.24
N TYR A 180 4.79 -7.64 8.80
CA TYR A 180 4.20 -6.43 8.22
C TYR A 180 3.38 -6.75 6.97
N PHE A 181 3.95 -7.51 6.04
CA PHE A 181 3.25 -7.84 4.79
C PHE A 181 2.17 -8.91 4.98
N LYS A 182 2.33 -9.87 5.90
CA LYS A 182 1.22 -10.77 6.29
C LYS A 182 0.04 -9.99 6.86
N THR A 183 0.30 -9.01 7.74
CA THR A 183 -0.72 -8.13 8.31
C THR A 183 -1.40 -7.28 7.22
N THR A 184 -0.61 -6.76 6.28
CA THR A 184 -1.11 -5.99 5.13
C THR A 184 -2.05 -6.83 4.26
N VAL A 185 -1.63 -8.03 3.88
CA VAL A 185 -2.45 -8.96 3.07
C VAL A 185 -3.68 -9.42 3.83
N PHE A 186 -3.58 -9.63 5.15
CA PHE A 186 -4.72 -9.96 6.00
C PHE A 186 -5.82 -8.89 5.90
N TYR A 187 -5.48 -7.61 6.12
CA TYR A 187 -6.47 -6.53 6.02
C TYR A 187 -6.95 -6.29 4.58
N ASN A 188 -6.09 -6.47 3.57
CA ASN A 188 -6.51 -6.43 2.17
C ASN A 188 -7.54 -7.52 1.85
N ASN A 189 -7.35 -8.74 2.35
CA ASN A 189 -8.33 -9.81 2.20
C ASN A 189 -9.67 -9.47 2.88
N VAL A 190 -9.64 -8.89 4.09
CA VAL A 190 -10.87 -8.40 4.77
C VAL A 190 -11.58 -7.36 3.90
N LYS A 191 -10.83 -6.38 3.37
CA LYS A 191 -11.35 -5.34 2.48
C LYS A 191 -11.93 -5.91 1.19
N ILE A 192 -11.27 -6.88 0.56
CA ILE A 192 -11.74 -7.59 -0.63
C ILE A 192 -13.05 -8.33 -0.33
N ALA A 193 -13.10 -9.09 0.77
CA ALA A 193 -14.30 -9.81 1.19
C ALA A 193 -15.49 -8.86 1.37
N ILE A 194 -15.27 -7.75 2.09
CA ILE A 194 -16.30 -6.74 2.34
C ILE A 194 -16.77 -6.06 1.05
N ARG A 195 -15.84 -5.65 0.18
CA ARG A 195 -16.18 -4.98 -1.08
C ARG A 195 -16.89 -5.94 -2.04
N GLY A 196 -16.45 -7.19 -2.10
CA GLY A 196 -17.07 -8.20 -2.92
C GLY A 196 -18.48 -8.54 -2.43
N ALA A 197 -18.68 -8.65 -1.12
CA ALA A 197 -20.00 -8.91 -0.52
C ALA A 197 -20.97 -7.74 -0.76
N LYS A 198 -20.48 -6.50 -0.73
CA LYS A 198 -21.26 -5.30 -1.09
C LYS A 198 -21.63 -5.25 -2.58
N ALA A 199 -20.77 -5.80 -3.42
CA ALA A 199 -20.94 -5.80 -4.87
C ALA A 199 -21.54 -7.12 -5.40
N ASP A 200 -22.17 -7.91 -4.52
CA ASP A 200 -22.83 -9.18 -4.80
C ASP A 200 -21.98 -10.12 -5.69
N CYS A 201 -20.70 -10.24 -5.35
CA CYS A 201 -19.79 -11.12 -6.07
C CYS A 201 -20.10 -12.60 -5.81
N ASP A 202 -19.90 -13.42 -6.83
CA ASP A 202 -20.02 -14.87 -6.68
C ASP A 202 -18.77 -15.47 -5.99
N ARG A 203 -18.87 -16.78 -5.71
CA ARG A 203 -17.77 -17.54 -5.13
C ARG A 203 -16.51 -17.50 -5.99
N ASP A 204 -16.66 -17.58 -7.31
CA ASP A 204 -15.54 -17.64 -8.24
C ASP A 204 -14.69 -16.37 -8.17
N PHE A 205 -15.31 -15.19 -8.06
CA PHE A 205 -14.61 -13.95 -7.80
C PHE A 205 -13.77 -14.03 -6.53
N PHE A 206 -14.35 -14.44 -5.40
CA PHE A 206 -13.60 -14.49 -4.13
C PHE A 206 -12.48 -15.53 -4.14
N GLU A 207 -12.67 -16.65 -4.85
CA GLU A 207 -11.62 -17.66 -5.02
C GLU A 207 -10.40 -17.09 -5.78
N ASN A 208 -10.66 -16.21 -6.76
CA ASN A 208 -9.64 -15.51 -7.53
C ASN A 208 -9.08 -14.27 -6.83
N ALA A 209 -9.81 -13.65 -5.90
CA ALA A 209 -9.42 -12.39 -5.26
C ALA A 209 -8.74 -12.56 -3.89
N ILE A 210 -9.17 -13.55 -3.08
CA ILE A 210 -8.67 -13.70 -1.71
C ILE A 210 -7.38 -14.54 -1.69
N CYS A 211 -6.30 -13.91 -1.21
CA CYS A 211 -4.97 -14.50 -1.05
C CYS A 211 -4.93 -15.43 0.17
N GLY A 212 -4.14 -16.51 0.08
CA GLY A 212 -3.81 -17.32 1.25
C GLY A 212 -2.84 -16.54 2.16
N VAL A 213 -3.18 -16.38 3.44
CA VAL A 213 -2.29 -15.78 4.44
C VAL A 213 -2.53 -16.41 5.80
N GLN A 214 -1.49 -16.44 6.63
CA GLN A 214 -1.53 -17.03 7.96
C GLN A 214 -2.71 -16.48 8.79
N ASP A 215 -3.40 -17.37 9.49
CA ASP A 215 -4.53 -17.07 10.39
C ASP A 215 -5.77 -16.43 9.73
N PHE A 216 -5.83 -16.35 8.40
CA PHE A 216 -7.03 -15.92 7.68
C PHE A 216 -7.91 -17.14 7.30
N PRO A 217 -9.12 -17.30 7.87
CA PRO A 217 -9.98 -18.45 7.62
C PRO A 217 -10.71 -18.35 6.27
N ARG A 218 -9.95 -18.46 5.19
CA ARG A 218 -10.35 -18.17 3.80
C ARG A 218 -11.71 -18.77 3.43
N THR A 219 -11.89 -20.08 3.58
CA THR A 219 -13.16 -20.75 3.20
C THR A 219 -14.36 -20.18 3.96
N LYS A 220 -14.25 -19.98 5.29
CA LYS A 220 -15.33 -19.43 6.11
C LYS A 220 -15.67 -17.99 5.69
N VAL A 221 -14.66 -17.18 5.39
CA VAL A 221 -14.85 -15.80 4.94
C VAL A 221 -15.52 -15.76 3.56
N ILE A 222 -15.10 -16.60 2.62
CA ILE A 222 -15.73 -16.70 1.30
C ILE A 222 -17.20 -17.12 1.43
N ASP A 223 -17.47 -18.18 2.21
CA ASP A 223 -18.83 -18.70 2.43
C ASP A 223 -19.77 -17.65 3.03
N ALA A 224 -19.24 -16.79 3.89
CA ALA A 224 -19.99 -15.68 4.48
C ALA A 224 -20.14 -14.50 3.51
N SER A 225 -19.11 -14.18 2.74
CA SER A 225 -19.11 -13.06 1.78
C SER A 225 -20.15 -13.25 0.68
N VAL A 226 -20.31 -14.49 0.17
CA VAL A 226 -21.34 -14.84 -0.82
C VAL A 226 -22.77 -14.71 -0.25
N LYS A 227 -22.93 -14.72 1.07
CA LYS A 227 -24.22 -14.51 1.75
C LYS A 227 -24.50 -13.02 2.06
N GLY A 228 -23.57 -12.13 1.73
CA GLY A 228 -23.68 -10.70 1.95
C GLY A 228 -22.88 -10.18 3.15
N VAL A 229 -23.01 -8.86 3.39
CA VAL A 229 -22.16 -8.12 4.34
C VAL A 229 -22.43 -8.51 5.79
N GLU A 230 -23.69 -8.68 6.21
CA GLU A 230 -24.01 -8.99 7.60
C GLU A 230 -23.46 -10.35 8.06
N PRO A 231 -23.66 -11.47 7.32
CA PRO A 231 -23.02 -12.74 7.65
C PRO A 231 -21.49 -12.65 7.68
N LEU A 232 -20.90 -11.89 6.76
CA LEU A 232 -19.47 -11.66 6.73
C LEU A 232 -18.98 -10.94 7.99
N LEU A 233 -19.63 -9.85 8.40
CA LEU A 233 -19.25 -9.10 9.60
C LEU A 233 -19.38 -9.94 10.88
N ASP A 234 -20.38 -10.83 10.96
CA ASP A 234 -20.49 -11.80 12.06
C ASP A 234 -19.27 -12.75 12.09
N VAL A 235 -18.85 -13.30 10.95
CA VAL A 235 -17.66 -14.15 10.86
C VAL A 235 -16.39 -13.37 11.23
N LEU A 236 -16.20 -12.16 10.67
CA LEU A 236 -15.02 -11.34 10.93
C LEU A 236 -14.93 -10.93 12.40
N SER A 237 -16.06 -10.68 13.07
CA SER A 237 -16.11 -10.33 14.50
C SER A 237 -15.60 -11.44 15.43
N LYS A 238 -15.50 -12.67 14.93
CA LYS A 238 -15.05 -13.86 15.70
C LYS A 238 -13.59 -14.22 15.45
N ILE A 239 -12.88 -13.49 14.58
CA ILE A 239 -11.47 -13.72 14.27
C ILE A 239 -10.61 -12.87 15.21
N SER A 240 -9.78 -13.52 16.04
CA SER A 240 -8.87 -12.84 16.97
C SER A 240 -7.57 -12.38 16.31
N ALA A 241 -7.15 -13.05 15.22
CA ALA A 241 -5.92 -12.74 14.51
C ALA A 241 -5.91 -11.29 14.03
N TYR A 242 -4.76 -10.62 14.20
CA TYR A 242 -4.53 -9.23 13.77
C TYR A 242 -5.63 -8.24 14.21
N GLY A 243 -6.29 -8.47 15.37
CA GLY A 243 -7.37 -7.59 15.83
C GLY A 243 -8.55 -7.50 14.86
N CYS A 244 -8.80 -8.53 14.04
CA CYS A 244 -9.84 -8.53 13.02
C CYS A 244 -11.24 -8.26 13.57
N SER A 245 -11.55 -8.74 14.79
CA SER A 245 -12.80 -8.43 15.47
C SER A 245 -13.00 -6.92 15.64
N LYS A 246 -11.95 -6.22 16.09
CA LYS A 246 -11.96 -4.76 16.23
C LYS A 246 -12.04 -4.07 14.87
N ALA A 247 -11.30 -4.55 13.87
CA ALA A 247 -11.40 -4.03 12.50
C ALA A 247 -12.84 -4.11 11.96
N ALA A 248 -13.56 -5.21 12.23
CA ALA A 248 -14.96 -5.37 11.84
C ALA A 248 -15.90 -4.40 12.58
N GLU A 249 -15.64 -4.10 13.85
CA GLU A 249 -16.36 -3.04 14.59
C GLU A 249 -16.11 -1.66 13.97
N GLU A 250 -14.86 -1.32 13.69
CA GLU A 250 -14.50 -0.04 13.06
C GLU A 250 -15.16 0.11 11.68
N TYR A 251 -15.26 -0.98 10.93
CA TYR A 251 -15.98 -0.97 9.66
C TYR A 251 -17.48 -0.65 9.80
N LYS A 252 -18.13 -1.13 10.87
CA LYS A 252 -19.53 -0.80 11.16
C LYS A 252 -19.72 0.69 11.45
N HIS A 253 -18.70 1.36 11.99
CA HIS A 253 -18.70 2.82 12.11
C HIS A 253 -18.55 3.48 10.74
N SER A 254 -17.51 3.13 10.00
CA SER A 254 -17.38 3.52 8.59
C SER A 254 -16.26 2.75 7.87
N PRO A 255 -16.28 2.67 6.53
CA PRO A 255 -15.14 2.17 5.77
C PRO A 255 -13.84 2.93 6.08
N SER A 256 -13.90 4.25 6.30
CA SER A 256 -12.72 5.06 6.63
C SER A 256 -12.14 4.73 8.01
N ALA A 257 -12.98 4.37 8.99
CA ALA A 257 -12.55 3.94 10.31
C ALA A 257 -11.83 2.58 10.27
N PHE A 258 -12.32 1.63 9.46
CA PHE A 258 -11.61 0.38 9.18
C PHE A 258 -10.22 0.63 8.58
N GLU A 259 -10.13 1.46 7.53
CA GLU A 259 -8.83 1.75 6.89
C GLU A 259 -7.88 2.44 7.87
N ARG A 260 -8.39 3.33 8.74
CA ARG A 260 -7.61 3.96 9.81
C ARG A 260 -7.07 2.92 10.78
N PHE A 261 -7.91 1.98 11.21
CA PHE A 261 -7.50 0.91 12.11
C PHE A 261 -6.39 0.07 11.50
N ALA A 262 -6.56 -0.39 10.25
CA ALA A 262 -5.56 -1.21 9.56
C ALA A 262 -4.22 -0.46 9.40
N ASP A 263 -4.24 0.79 8.93
CA ASP A 263 -3.03 1.61 8.78
C ASP A 263 -2.38 1.87 10.16
N ASN A 264 -3.15 2.17 11.21
CA ASN A 264 -2.61 2.43 12.55
C ASN A 264 -2.05 1.15 13.21
N THR A 265 -2.63 -0.03 12.95
CA THR A 265 -2.06 -1.31 13.41
C THR A 265 -0.70 -1.55 12.75
N LEU A 266 -0.57 -1.30 11.45
CA LEU A 266 0.70 -1.41 10.73
C LEU A 266 1.73 -0.37 11.24
N MET A 267 1.30 0.87 11.50
CA MET A 267 2.18 1.90 12.08
C MET A 267 2.62 1.53 13.50
N SER A 268 1.73 1.01 14.33
CA SER A 268 2.05 0.56 15.69
C SER A 268 3.10 -0.55 15.67
N LEU A 269 2.93 -1.56 14.80
CA LEU A 269 3.92 -2.61 14.58
C LEU A 269 5.26 -2.04 14.11
N THR A 270 5.22 -1.08 13.19
CA THR A 270 6.42 -0.40 12.66
C THR A 270 7.15 0.36 13.76
N LYS A 271 6.45 1.11 14.61
CA LYS A 271 7.04 1.80 15.76
C LYS A 271 7.65 0.81 16.75
N GLU A 272 6.92 -0.24 17.10
CA GLU A 272 7.35 -1.26 18.07
C GLU A 272 8.64 -1.96 17.62
N LYS A 273 8.77 -2.31 16.34
CA LYS A 273 9.93 -3.07 15.84
C LYS A 273 11.06 -2.16 15.34
N CYS A 274 10.74 -1.13 14.57
CA CYS A 274 11.75 -0.35 13.86
C CYS A 274 12.37 0.78 14.70
N LYS A 275 11.65 1.37 15.68
CA LYS A 275 12.24 2.46 16.51
C LYS A 275 13.32 1.96 17.46
N VAL A 276 13.18 0.74 17.96
CA VAL A 276 14.13 0.15 18.92
C VAL A 276 15.19 -0.73 18.27
N SER A 277 15.01 -1.13 17.00
CA SER A 277 16.00 -1.95 16.32
C SER A 277 17.32 -1.19 16.14
N GLY A 278 18.41 -1.87 16.49
CA GLY A 278 19.79 -1.40 16.35
C GLY A 278 20.59 -2.17 15.29
N ASP A 279 19.95 -3.04 14.52
CA ASP A 279 20.59 -3.90 13.53
C ASP A 279 19.70 -4.08 12.28
N GLY A 280 20.34 -4.43 11.17
CA GLY A 280 19.68 -4.78 9.91
C GLY A 280 18.96 -3.60 9.24
N ALA A 281 18.04 -3.96 8.35
CA ALA A 281 17.31 -3.00 7.53
C ALA A 281 16.11 -2.36 8.24
N ASP A 282 15.65 -2.91 9.37
CA ASP A 282 14.39 -2.53 10.00
C ASP A 282 14.27 -1.02 10.31
N PRO A 283 15.30 -0.32 10.85
CA PRO A 283 15.21 1.14 11.03
C PRO A 283 15.00 1.91 9.72
N ILE A 284 15.63 1.44 8.64
CA ILE A 284 15.51 2.05 7.30
C ILE A 284 14.11 1.79 6.74
N THR A 285 13.58 0.58 6.94
CA THR A 285 12.21 0.22 6.58
C THR A 285 11.17 1.03 7.36
N GLY A 286 11.39 1.25 8.66
CA GLY A 286 10.54 2.10 9.47
C GLY A 286 10.45 3.52 8.93
N TYR A 287 11.59 4.09 8.52
CA TYR A 287 11.63 5.38 7.85
C TYR A 287 10.88 5.38 6.52
N LEU A 288 11.03 4.36 5.67
CA LEU A 288 10.25 4.26 4.42
C LEU A 288 8.73 4.26 4.70
N ILE A 289 8.28 3.40 5.62
CA ILE A 289 6.86 3.29 6.00
C ILE A 289 6.32 4.62 6.59
N ALA A 290 7.16 5.33 7.35
CA ALA A 290 6.82 6.66 7.87
C ALA A 290 6.52 7.64 6.74
N ASN A 291 7.40 7.74 5.75
CA ASN A 291 7.24 8.65 4.61
C ASN A 291 5.99 8.29 3.76
N GLU A 292 5.74 6.99 3.53
CA GLU A 292 4.52 6.55 2.83
C GLU A 292 3.24 6.90 3.61
N THR A 293 3.30 6.84 4.95
CA THR A 293 2.18 7.27 5.80
C THR A 293 1.96 8.78 5.77
N GLU A 294 3.04 9.57 5.80
CA GLU A 294 2.96 11.03 5.69
C GLU A 294 2.34 11.47 4.37
N LYS A 295 2.71 10.82 3.26
CA LYS A 295 2.07 11.04 1.95
C LYS A 295 0.56 10.81 2.01
N LYS A 296 0.12 9.69 2.61
CA LYS A 296 -1.32 9.41 2.81
C LYS A 296 -2.01 10.50 3.63
N VAL A 297 -1.38 10.94 4.72
CA VAL A 297 -1.90 12.01 5.58
C VAL A 297 -2.05 13.32 4.80
N ILE A 298 -1.03 13.73 4.04
CA ILE A 298 -1.09 14.95 3.21
C ILE A 298 -2.25 14.84 2.21
N HIS A 299 -2.42 13.71 1.52
CA HIS A 299 -3.55 13.52 0.61
C HIS A 299 -4.91 13.64 1.31
N ILE A 300 -5.05 13.10 2.53
CA ILE A 300 -6.30 13.20 3.30
C ILE A 300 -6.59 14.67 3.65
N ILE A 301 -5.59 15.42 4.11
CA ILE A 301 -5.72 16.84 4.44
C ILE A 301 -6.02 17.67 3.19
N ALA A 302 -5.22 17.51 2.12
CA ALA A 302 -5.41 18.23 0.86
C ALA A 302 -6.80 17.94 0.25
N SER A 303 -7.25 16.69 0.28
CA SER A 303 -8.60 16.33 -0.15
C SER A 303 -9.66 17.02 0.71
N GLY A 304 -9.49 17.03 2.03
CA GLY A 304 -10.43 17.70 2.95
C GLY A 304 -10.53 19.21 2.71
N ILE A 305 -9.39 19.87 2.46
CA ILE A 305 -9.33 21.28 2.07
C ILE A 305 -10.10 21.51 0.76
N ARG A 306 -9.83 20.72 -0.28
CA ARG A 306 -10.53 20.80 -1.58
C ARG A 306 -12.03 20.68 -1.44
N THR A 307 -12.48 19.74 -0.61
CA THR A 307 -13.91 19.45 -0.41
C THR A 307 -14.54 20.29 0.68
N LYS A 308 -13.81 21.24 1.29
CA LYS A 308 -14.26 22.06 2.42
C LYS A 308 -14.86 21.22 3.55
N THR A 309 -14.27 20.05 3.79
CA THR A 309 -14.66 19.16 4.87
C THR A 309 -14.26 19.78 6.20
N ASP A 310 -15.12 19.66 7.21
CA ASP A 310 -14.83 20.23 8.52
C ASP A 310 -13.62 19.56 9.18
N TYR A 311 -12.94 20.33 10.04
CA TYR A 311 -11.72 19.92 10.71
C TYR A 311 -11.86 18.58 11.46
N GLN A 312 -12.99 18.34 12.15
CA GLN A 312 -13.14 17.12 12.96
C GLN A 312 -13.28 15.89 12.07
N THR A 313 -14.05 15.99 10.98
CA THR A 313 -14.18 14.90 10.01
C THR A 313 -12.85 14.55 9.33
N ILE A 314 -12.01 15.56 9.00
CA ILE A 314 -10.67 15.29 8.45
C ILE A 314 -9.82 14.59 9.52
N LYS A 315 -9.78 15.14 10.73
CA LYS A 315 -8.99 14.63 11.85
C LYS A 315 -9.33 13.19 12.20
N GLU A 316 -10.61 12.84 12.22
CA GLU A 316 -11.07 11.46 12.44
C GLU A 316 -10.56 10.48 11.37
N ARG A 317 -10.22 10.95 10.18
CA ARG A 317 -9.68 10.12 9.10
C ARG A 317 -8.15 10.06 9.11
N LEU A 318 -7.45 10.86 9.90
CA LEU A 318 -5.99 10.85 9.88
C LEU A 318 -5.40 9.55 10.41
N ARG A 319 -4.23 9.21 9.87
CA ARG A 319 -3.44 8.06 10.31
C ARG A 319 -2.45 8.49 11.36
N GLU A 320 -2.10 7.57 12.23
CA GLU A 320 -1.01 7.76 13.16
C GLU A 320 0.30 7.92 12.36
N VAL A 321 1.02 9.02 12.60
CA VAL A 321 2.35 9.26 11.99
C VAL A 321 3.44 8.61 12.83
N TYR A 322 4.59 8.35 12.20
CA TYR A 322 5.72 7.69 12.87
C TYR A 322 6.39 8.57 13.93
N GLY A 323 6.48 9.89 13.68
CA GLY A 323 7.15 10.89 14.54
C GLY A 323 6.70 10.87 16.00
#